data_AF-A0A8D2IMP4-F1
#
_entry.id   AF-A0A8D2IMP4-F1
#
_cell.length_a   1.000
_cell.length_b   1.000
_cell.length_c   1.000
_cell.angle_alpha   90.00
_cell.angle_beta   90.00
_cell.angle_gamma   90.00
#
_symmetry.space_group_name_H-M   'P 1'
#
loop_
_entity.id
_entity.type
_entity.pdbx_description
1 polymer ?
#
loop_
_entity_poly.entity_id
_entity_poly.type
_entity_poly.pdbx_seq_one_letter_code
_entity_poly.pdbx_strand_id
1 'polypeptide(L)'
;MWALRPARCQRQALARRREPSSNGPALSPPRLPFAAICLPGCSPRHGHCEKPGECQCRLGWQGRLCDECVRYPGCLHGACAQPWQCHCREGWGGLFCSQDLNYCTHHRPCKNGATCTNTGQGSFTCSCRAGFTGTSCEVEANECDSHPCKNGGSCSVNSGACSHASCTCPQGFYGKNCEVSAMTCADGPCFNGGTCEEKHLGRYTCRCPVSYHGSNCEKKIDRCSSNPCLNGKCPSPLGVLPRHKPGRPV
;
A
#
# COMPACT_ATOMS: atom_id res chain seq x y z
N MET A 1 -37.66 8.49 -36.29
CA MET A 1 -37.08 9.03 -37.54
C MET A 1 -35.73 9.64 -37.16
N TRP A 2 -34.55 9.14 -37.50
CA TRP A 2 -34.07 8.41 -38.67
C TRP A 2 -33.05 7.33 -38.31
N ALA A 3 -33.04 6.28 -39.13
CA ALA A 3 -32.13 5.15 -39.08
C ALA A 3 -30.75 5.50 -39.65
N LEU A 4 -29.71 4.92 -39.03
CA LEU A 4 -28.34 4.85 -39.55
C LEU A 4 -28.35 4.12 -40.90
N ARG A 5 -27.75 4.72 -41.94
CA ARG A 5 -27.41 4.05 -43.21
C ARG A 5 -25.89 3.89 -43.32
N PRO A 6 -25.39 2.74 -43.79
CA PRO A 6 -23.96 2.51 -43.97
C PRO A 6 -23.45 3.17 -45.26
N ALA A 7 -22.24 3.76 -45.19
CA ALA A 7 -21.56 4.32 -46.34
C ALA A 7 -21.11 3.20 -47.30
N ARG A 8 -21.57 3.26 -48.54
CA ARG A 8 -21.15 2.36 -49.63
C ARG A 8 -19.74 2.72 -50.09
N CYS A 9 -18.86 1.73 -50.16
CA CYS A 9 -17.57 1.80 -50.81
C CYS A 9 -17.78 1.76 -52.34
N GLN A 10 -17.66 2.90 -53.02
CA GLN A 10 -17.70 2.95 -54.49
C GLN A 10 -16.28 2.81 -55.04
N ARG A 11 -16.05 1.74 -55.82
CA ARG A 11 -14.86 1.55 -56.65
C ARG A 11 -14.79 2.66 -57.70
N GLN A 12 -13.80 3.54 -57.60
CA GLN A 12 -13.45 4.42 -58.71
C GLN A 12 -12.57 3.65 -59.71
N ALA A 13 -12.96 3.72 -60.98
CA ALA A 13 -12.22 3.13 -62.09
C ALA A 13 -10.87 3.83 -62.28
N LEU A 14 -9.80 3.04 -62.37
CA LEU A 14 -8.46 3.50 -62.74
C LEU A 14 -8.47 3.99 -64.20
N ALA A 15 -8.53 5.31 -64.39
CA ALA A 15 -8.19 5.92 -65.67
C ALA A 15 -6.67 5.80 -65.87
N ARG A 16 -6.23 4.97 -66.82
CA ARG A 16 -4.84 4.92 -67.29
C ARG A 16 -4.47 6.30 -67.83
N ARG A 17 -3.69 7.07 -67.08
CA ARG A 17 -2.99 8.23 -67.63
C ARG A 17 -1.89 7.70 -68.55
N ARG A 18 -1.93 8.10 -69.83
CA ARG A 18 -0.86 7.88 -70.79
C ARG A 18 0.40 8.60 -70.28
N GLU A 19 1.50 7.87 -70.17
CA GLU A 19 2.83 8.44 -69.99
C GLU A 19 3.18 9.28 -71.23
N PRO A 20 3.65 10.53 -71.08
CA PRO A 20 4.28 11.24 -72.18
C PRO A 20 5.68 10.63 -72.41
N SER A 21 5.90 10.17 -73.64
CA SER A 21 7.16 9.67 -74.17
C SER A 21 8.32 10.63 -73.89
N SER A 22 9.32 10.14 -73.16
CA SER A 22 10.60 10.78 -72.92
C SER A 22 11.46 10.69 -74.19
N ASN A 23 11.35 11.65 -75.10
CA ASN A 23 12.34 11.90 -76.14
C ASN A 23 12.29 13.37 -76.57
N GLY A 24 12.88 14.21 -75.73
CA GLY A 24 13.26 15.59 -76.06
C GLY A 24 14.65 15.85 -75.46
N PRO A 25 15.50 16.68 -76.08
CA PRO A 25 16.84 16.94 -75.56
C PRO A 25 16.71 17.52 -74.15
N ALA A 26 17.40 16.90 -73.19
CA ALA A 26 17.48 17.37 -71.82
C ALA A 26 18.14 18.76 -71.81
N LEU A 27 17.32 19.80 -71.85
CA LEU A 27 17.74 21.15 -71.48
C LEU A 27 18.15 21.07 -70.01
N SER A 28 19.45 21.03 -69.80
CA SER A 28 20.06 21.16 -68.49
C SER A 28 19.55 22.47 -67.88
N PRO A 29 19.11 22.49 -66.61
CA PRO A 29 18.75 23.75 -65.97
C PRO A 29 19.98 24.67 -66.01
N PRO A 30 19.79 25.98 -66.24
CA PRO A 30 20.90 26.91 -66.32
C PRO A 30 21.71 26.83 -65.02
N ARG A 31 23.00 26.51 -65.13
CA ARG A 31 23.93 26.61 -64.01
C ARG A 31 24.00 28.09 -63.63
N LEU A 32 23.27 28.48 -62.58
CA LEU A 32 23.43 29.79 -61.96
C LEU A 32 24.89 29.92 -61.49
N PRO A 33 25.63 31.00 -61.83
CA PRO A 33 27.08 31.03 -61.66
C PRO A 33 27.55 31.37 -60.24
N PHE A 34 26.65 31.44 -59.26
CA PHE A 34 27.01 31.86 -57.91
C PHE A 34 26.38 30.89 -56.92
N ALA A 35 27.19 30.00 -56.35
CA ALA A 35 26.82 29.32 -55.12
C ALA A 35 26.41 30.41 -54.11
N ALA A 36 25.19 30.32 -53.57
CA ALA A 36 24.73 31.28 -52.58
C ALA A 36 25.70 31.25 -51.39
N ILE A 37 26.23 32.40 -51.01
CA ILE A 37 27.11 32.51 -49.85
C ILE A 37 26.23 32.53 -48.60
N CYS A 38 26.30 31.47 -47.80
CA CYS A 38 25.52 31.39 -46.57
C CYS A 38 25.92 32.48 -45.58
N LEU A 39 25.07 32.72 -44.58
CA LEU A 39 25.37 33.64 -43.49
C LEU A 39 26.76 33.32 -42.89
N PRO A 40 27.63 34.33 -42.65
CA PRO A 40 28.93 34.09 -42.06
C PRO A 40 28.83 33.34 -40.73
N GLY A 41 29.59 32.25 -40.58
CA GLY A 41 29.56 31.38 -39.40
C GLY A 41 28.52 30.26 -39.44
N CYS A 42 27.70 30.16 -40.50
CA CYS A 42 26.77 29.05 -40.68
C CYS A 42 27.51 27.70 -40.67
N SER A 43 27.01 26.75 -39.88
CA SER A 43 27.63 25.43 -39.70
C SER A 43 27.80 24.72 -41.05
N PRO A 44 29.02 24.31 -41.43
CA PRO A 44 29.25 23.64 -42.71
C PRO A 44 28.70 22.22 -42.76
N ARG A 45 28.44 21.61 -41.59
CA ARG A 45 27.87 20.25 -41.50
C ARG A 45 26.36 20.28 -41.35
N HIS A 46 25.83 21.25 -40.61
CA HIS A 46 24.45 21.24 -40.13
C HIS A 46 23.60 22.36 -40.72
N GLY A 47 24.19 23.31 -41.44
CA GLY A 47 23.50 24.38 -42.17
C GLY A 47 23.60 24.20 -43.68
N HIS A 48 22.70 24.88 -44.39
CA HIS A 48 22.77 25.11 -45.83
C HIS A 48 22.04 26.41 -46.18
N CYS A 49 22.17 26.91 -47.40
CA CYS A 49 21.49 28.12 -47.83
C CYS A 49 21.10 28.04 -49.31
N GLU A 50 19.90 28.52 -49.62
CA GLU A 50 19.43 28.71 -51.00
C GLU A 50 19.58 30.18 -51.44
N LYS A 51 19.57 31.11 -50.48
CA LYS A 51 19.71 32.55 -50.70
C LYS A 51 20.94 33.09 -49.96
N PRO A 52 21.63 34.10 -50.52
CA PRO A 52 22.76 34.73 -49.84
C PRO A 52 22.36 35.30 -48.48
N GLY A 53 23.21 35.09 -47.47
CA GLY A 53 22.99 35.62 -46.12
C GLY A 53 21.98 34.85 -45.26
N GLU A 54 21.45 33.72 -45.73
CA GLU A 54 20.60 32.81 -44.96
C GLU A 54 21.42 31.64 -44.39
N CYS A 55 20.91 31.01 -43.31
CA CYS A 55 21.41 29.73 -42.79
C CYS A 55 20.21 28.89 -42.36
N GLN A 56 19.88 27.88 -43.16
CA GLN A 56 18.79 26.93 -42.90
C GLN A 56 19.35 25.66 -42.25
N CYS A 57 18.79 25.31 -41.10
CA CYS A 57 19.28 24.19 -40.31
C CYS A 57 18.75 22.85 -40.81
N ARG A 58 19.64 21.85 -40.82
CA ARG A 58 19.29 20.45 -41.02
C ARG A 58 18.52 19.93 -39.81
N LEU A 59 17.77 18.85 -40.01
CA LEU A 59 16.94 18.24 -38.98
C LEU A 59 17.76 17.95 -37.70
N GLY A 60 17.25 18.42 -36.57
CA GLY A 60 17.90 18.24 -35.26
C GLY A 60 18.87 19.36 -34.86
N TRP A 61 19.05 20.40 -35.69
CA TRP A 61 19.85 21.58 -35.39
C TRP A 61 18.99 22.84 -35.44
N GLN A 62 19.37 23.83 -34.64
CA GLN A 62 18.67 25.10 -34.49
C GLN A 62 19.66 26.23 -34.20
N GLY A 63 19.12 27.42 -33.92
CA GLY A 63 19.91 28.63 -33.73
C GLY A 63 20.22 29.33 -35.05
N ARG A 64 20.77 30.53 -34.97
CA ARG A 64 21.03 31.39 -36.14
C ARG A 64 22.10 30.81 -37.08
N LEU A 65 23.03 30.04 -36.53
CA LEU A 65 24.18 29.47 -37.24
C LEU A 65 24.09 27.94 -37.39
N CYS A 66 23.00 27.32 -36.93
CA CYS A 66 22.80 25.86 -36.96
C CYS A 66 23.90 25.07 -36.22
N ASP A 67 24.43 25.64 -35.16
CA ASP A 67 25.46 25.09 -34.28
C ASP A 67 24.89 24.63 -32.92
N GLU A 68 23.61 24.88 -32.67
CA GLU A 68 22.90 24.39 -31.49
C GLU A 68 22.08 23.15 -31.81
N CYS A 69 22.16 22.12 -30.98
CA CYS A 69 21.32 20.94 -31.11
C CYS A 69 19.88 21.21 -30.64
N VAL A 70 18.93 20.54 -31.29
CA VAL A 70 17.55 20.45 -30.82
C VAL A 70 17.47 19.32 -29.78
N ARG A 71 17.03 19.67 -28.57
CA ARG A 71 16.82 18.70 -27.48
C ARG A 71 15.68 17.74 -27.81
N TYR A 72 15.63 16.59 -27.13
CA TYR A 72 14.50 15.68 -27.24
C TYR A 72 13.17 16.43 -26.98
N PRO A 73 12.10 16.21 -27.76
CA PRO A 73 10.82 16.88 -27.55
C PRO A 73 10.30 16.59 -26.13
N GLY A 74 9.99 17.65 -25.37
CA GLY A 74 9.57 17.53 -23.96
C GLY A 74 10.71 17.55 -22.94
N CYS A 75 11.96 17.76 -23.35
CA CYS A 75 13.08 17.95 -22.43
C CYS A 75 12.92 19.28 -21.65
N LEU A 76 12.60 19.21 -20.35
CA LEU A 76 12.45 20.39 -19.48
C LEU A 76 13.82 20.88 -19.00
N HIS A 77 14.41 20.19 -18.01
CA HIS A 77 15.61 20.60 -17.29
C HIS A 77 16.86 19.85 -17.78
N GLY A 78 17.06 19.80 -19.10
CA GLY A 78 18.19 19.11 -19.71
C GLY A 78 18.83 19.88 -20.86
N ALA A 79 20.02 19.41 -21.25
CA ALA A 79 20.81 19.90 -22.38
C ALA A 79 21.07 18.78 -23.40
N CYS A 80 21.56 19.12 -24.59
CA CYS A 80 21.95 18.16 -25.61
C CYS A 80 23.41 18.41 -26.03
N ALA A 81 24.13 17.33 -26.38
CA ALA A 81 25.40 17.42 -27.09
C ALA A 81 25.25 17.01 -28.56
N GLN A 82 24.25 16.16 -28.85
CA GLN A 82 23.79 15.78 -30.17
C GLN A 82 22.27 15.92 -30.26
N PRO A 83 21.72 16.06 -31.47
CA PRO A 83 20.27 16.15 -31.66
C PRO A 83 19.51 15.03 -30.95
N TRP A 84 18.34 15.38 -30.41
CA TRP A 84 17.42 14.45 -29.74
C TRP A 84 17.95 13.83 -28.45
N GLN A 85 18.99 14.42 -27.85
CA GLN A 85 19.40 14.07 -26.49
C GLN A 85 18.69 14.95 -25.45
N CYS A 86 18.60 14.44 -24.23
CA CYS A 86 18.16 15.18 -23.05
C CYS A 86 18.98 14.72 -21.84
N HIS A 87 20.17 15.32 -21.67
CA HIS A 87 21.03 15.09 -20.52
C HIS A 87 20.56 15.96 -19.37
N CYS A 88 20.10 15.34 -18.30
CA CYS A 88 19.54 16.07 -17.16
C CYS A 88 20.61 16.87 -16.42
N ARG A 89 20.23 18.07 -15.99
CA ARG A 89 21.04 18.86 -15.08
C ARG A 89 21.04 18.21 -13.70
N GLU A 90 22.03 18.57 -12.88
CA GLU A 90 22.13 18.09 -11.51
C GLU A 90 20.82 18.34 -10.74
N GLY A 91 20.36 17.32 -10.00
CA GLY A 91 19.10 17.35 -9.28
C GLY A 91 17.84 17.01 -10.11
N TRP A 92 17.96 16.77 -11.41
CA TRP A 92 16.83 16.37 -12.26
C TRP A 92 17.00 14.96 -12.83
N GLY A 93 15.89 14.27 -13.06
CA GLY A 93 15.88 12.90 -13.56
C GLY A 93 14.72 12.57 -14.49
N GLY A 94 14.68 11.31 -14.92
CA GLY A 94 13.72 10.77 -15.88
C GLY A 94 14.09 11.07 -17.34
N LEU A 95 13.36 10.46 -18.27
CA LEU A 95 13.61 10.57 -19.72
C LEU A 95 13.55 12.02 -20.25
N PHE A 96 12.72 12.84 -19.61
CA PHE A 96 12.44 14.21 -20.01
C PHE A 96 13.04 15.25 -19.06
N CYS A 97 13.82 14.83 -18.07
CA CYS A 97 14.37 15.69 -17.01
C CYS A 97 13.27 16.54 -16.34
N SER A 98 12.13 15.91 -16.06
CA SER A 98 10.96 16.51 -15.43
C SER A 98 10.80 16.10 -13.96
N GLN A 99 11.58 15.13 -13.50
CA GLN A 99 11.54 14.62 -12.13
C GLN A 99 12.54 15.38 -11.26
N ASP A 100 12.07 16.02 -10.19
CA ASP A 100 12.93 16.70 -9.21
C ASP A 100 13.46 15.67 -8.20
N LEU A 101 14.76 15.37 -8.26
CA LEU A 101 15.42 14.42 -7.37
C LEU A 101 15.68 15.00 -5.97
N ASN A 102 15.56 16.32 -5.81
CA ASN A 102 15.74 17.08 -4.57
C ASN A 102 14.40 17.63 -4.04
N TYR A 103 13.31 16.91 -4.30
CA TYR A 103 11.95 17.32 -3.98
C TYR A 103 11.77 17.68 -2.50
N CYS A 104 12.29 16.86 -1.58
CA CYS A 104 12.19 17.09 -0.14
C CYS A 104 12.81 18.43 0.31
N THR A 105 13.96 18.80 -0.26
CA THR A 105 14.67 20.04 0.10
C THR A 105 14.00 21.28 -0.51
N HIS A 106 13.46 21.16 -1.72
CA HIS A 106 12.80 22.28 -2.39
C HIS A 106 11.38 22.53 -1.86
N HIS A 107 10.60 21.47 -1.61
CA HIS A 107 9.17 21.59 -1.32
C HIS A 107 8.77 21.32 0.14
N ARG A 108 9.61 20.60 0.91
CA ARG A 108 9.34 20.23 2.32
C ARG A 108 7.88 19.74 2.54
N PRO A 109 7.45 18.68 1.83
CA PRO A 109 6.04 18.29 1.80
C PRO A 109 5.53 17.73 3.13
N CYS A 110 6.36 17.02 3.89
CA CYS A 110 5.97 16.37 5.14
C CYS A 110 5.66 17.36 6.27
N LYS A 111 4.56 17.14 6.98
CA LYS A 111 4.05 17.95 8.09
C LYS A 111 4.38 17.34 9.45
N ASN A 112 4.05 18.06 10.53
CA ASN A 112 4.12 17.55 11.91
C ASN A 112 5.48 16.97 12.34
N GLY A 113 6.56 17.57 11.83
CA GLY A 113 7.93 17.15 12.15
C GLY A 113 8.33 15.79 11.57
N ALA A 114 7.57 15.27 10.61
CA ALA A 114 7.90 14.05 9.88
C ALA A 114 9.18 14.20 9.03
N THR A 115 9.84 13.07 8.76
CA THR A 115 11.09 13.03 8.00
C THR A 115 10.79 12.76 6.53
N CYS A 116 11.23 13.66 5.64
CA CYS A 116 11.09 13.50 4.20
C CYS A 116 12.29 12.77 3.61
N THR A 117 12.05 11.79 2.73
CA THR A 117 13.10 11.12 1.95
C THR A 117 12.74 11.08 0.47
N ASN A 118 13.69 11.44 -0.39
CA ASN A 118 13.52 11.32 -1.84
C ASN A 118 13.69 9.86 -2.23
N THR A 119 12.75 9.30 -2.99
CA THR A 119 12.80 7.87 -3.38
C THR A 119 13.50 7.64 -4.73
N GLY A 120 14.02 8.70 -5.36
CA GLY A 120 14.77 8.61 -6.61
C GLY A 120 13.88 8.21 -7.79
N GLN A 121 13.03 9.14 -8.23
CA GLN A 121 12.21 9.10 -9.47
C GLN A 121 11.31 10.35 -9.58
N GLY A 122 11.73 11.46 -8.95
CA GLY A 122 10.87 12.63 -8.79
C GLY A 122 9.75 12.46 -7.75
N SER A 123 9.83 11.42 -6.93
CA SER A 123 8.89 11.16 -5.85
C SER A 123 9.56 11.20 -4.49
N PHE A 124 8.73 11.33 -3.45
CA PHE A 124 9.15 11.42 -2.06
C PHE A 124 8.29 10.51 -1.19
N THR A 125 8.79 10.21 0.01
CA THR A 125 8.01 9.57 1.07
C THR A 125 8.25 10.26 2.40
N CYS A 126 7.20 10.31 3.21
CA CYS A 126 7.21 10.90 4.55
C CYS A 126 7.15 9.80 5.61
N SER A 127 8.15 9.79 6.49
CA SER A 127 8.11 8.98 7.70
C SER A 127 7.46 9.78 8.82
N CYS A 128 6.20 9.44 9.13
CA CYS A 128 5.39 10.12 10.12
C CYS A 128 5.87 9.84 11.54
N ARG A 129 5.75 10.85 12.42
CA ARG A 129 5.91 10.66 13.86
C ARG A 129 4.70 9.88 14.42
N ALA A 130 4.87 9.27 15.58
CA ALA A 130 3.78 8.64 16.31
C ALA A 130 2.61 9.62 16.52
N GLY A 131 1.38 9.15 16.33
CA GLY A 131 0.18 9.99 16.39
C GLY A 131 -0.13 10.77 15.10
N PHE A 132 0.60 10.56 14.00
CA PHE A 132 0.29 11.17 12.70
C PHE A 132 0.27 10.13 11.56
N THR A 133 -0.62 10.35 10.61
CA THR A 133 -0.84 9.53 9.41
C THR A 133 -1.16 10.40 8.19
N GLY A 134 -1.35 9.78 7.04
CA GLY A 134 -1.51 10.46 5.74
C GLY A 134 -0.22 10.47 4.93
N THR A 135 -0.32 10.85 3.65
CA THR A 135 0.83 10.83 2.72
C THR A 135 1.88 11.88 3.06
N SER A 136 1.45 12.98 3.66
CA SER A 136 2.30 14.07 4.14
C SER A 136 2.29 14.16 5.66
N CYS A 137 1.80 13.14 6.36
CA CYS A 137 1.67 13.11 7.83
C CYS A 137 0.79 14.25 8.38
N GLU A 138 -0.22 14.67 7.60
CA GLU A 138 -1.11 15.79 7.88
C GLU A 138 -2.28 15.43 8.81
N VAL A 139 -2.59 14.15 8.93
CA VAL A 139 -3.73 13.67 9.72
C VAL A 139 -3.23 13.29 11.10
N GLU A 140 -3.82 13.86 12.16
CA GLU A 140 -3.64 13.35 13.52
C GLU A 140 -4.28 11.97 13.60
N ALA A 141 -3.47 10.95 13.84
CA ALA A 141 -3.94 9.59 14.01
C ALA A 141 -4.51 9.46 15.43
N ASN A 142 -5.83 9.42 15.53
CA ASN A 142 -6.48 9.02 16.77
C ASN A 142 -6.39 7.50 16.90
N GLU A 143 -5.60 7.00 17.85
CA GLU A 143 -5.43 5.56 18.03
C GLU A 143 -6.76 4.85 18.37
N CYS A 144 -7.77 5.59 18.84
CA CYS A 144 -9.12 5.07 19.10
C CYS A 144 -9.97 4.84 17.84
N ASP A 145 -9.65 5.41 16.67
CA ASP A 145 -10.44 5.24 15.44
C ASP A 145 -10.45 3.78 14.95
N SER A 146 -9.41 3.02 15.32
CA SER A 146 -9.33 1.58 15.07
C SER A 146 -10.25 0.72 15.95
N HIS A 147 -11.00 1.36 16.86
CA HIS A 147 -11.87 0.73 17.86
C HIS A 147 -11.16 -0.44 18.60
N PRO A 148 -10.02 -0.16 19.27
CA PRO A 148 -9.20 -1.20 19.89
C PRO A 148 -9.90 -1.87 21.09
N CYS A 149 -10.73 -1.13 21.83
CA CYS A 149 -11.44 -1.61 23.00
C CYS A 149 -12.61 -2.53 22.63
N LYS A 150 -12.70 -3.69 23.29
CA LYS A 150 -13.75 -4.70 23.12
C LYS A 150 -14.77 -4.65 24.26
N ASN A 151 -15.86 -5.40 24.10
CA ASN A 151 -16.87 -5.61 25.14
C ASN A 151 -17.44 -4.31 25.76
N GLY A 152 -17.59 -3.26 24.96
CA GLY A 152 -18.12 -1.96 25.42
C GLY A 152 -17.12 -1.09 26.18
N GLY A 153 -15.81 -1.39 26.13
CA GLY A 153 -14.77 -0.54 26.70
C GLY A 153 -14.71 0.85 26.05
N SER A 154 -14.55 1.88 26.87
CA SER A 154 -14.38 3.26 26.40
C SER A 154 -12.92 3.54 26.08
N CYS A 155 -12.63 4.00 24.86
CA CYS A 155 -11.27 4.34 24.44
C CYS A 155 -10.95 5.80 24.79
N SER A 156 -9.75 6.04 25.30
CA SER A 156 -9.21 7.36 25.54
C SER A 156 -7.74 7.41 25.12
N VAL A 157 -7.29 8.54 24.57
CA VAL A 157 -5.89 8.75 24.23
C VAL A 157 -5.21 9.40 25.43
N ASN A 158 -4.27 8.68 26.06
CA ASN A 158 -3.50 9.24 27.16
C ASN A 158 -2.39 10.14 26.61
N SER A 159 -2.45 11.43 26.95
CA SER A 159 -1.48 12.46 26.55
C SER A 159 -0.20 12.35 27.39
N GLY A 160 0.64 11.36 27.07
CA GLY A 160 2.02 11.22 27.57
C GLY A 160 3.03 11.25 26.42
N ALA A 161 4.33 11.09 26.73
CA ALA A 161 5.42 11.16 25.74
C ALA A 161 5.28 10.17 24.56
N CYS A 162 4.41 9.16 24.68
CA CYS A 162 3.86 8.39 23.59
C CYS A 162 2.33 8.41 23.71
N SER A 163 1.64 9.11 22.80
CA SER A 163 0.19 8.98 22.62
C SER A 163 -0.13 7.50 22.41
N HIS A 164 -0.89 6.89 23.30
CA HIS A 164 -1.37 5.53 23.12
C HIS A 164 -2.82 5.45 23.54
N ALA A 165 -3.59 4.66 22.77
CA ALA A 165 -4.95 4.30 23.15
C ALA A 165 -4.93 3.48 24.44
N SER A 166 -5.74 3.92 25.41
CA SER A 166 -6.01 3.23 26.66
C SER A 166 -7.50 2.96 26.77
N CYS A 167 -7.84 1.73 27.11
CA CYS A 167 -9.22 1.28 27.28
C CYS A 167 -9.64 1.28 28.74
N THR A 168 -10.76 1.93 29.03
CA THR A 168 -11.46 1.81 30.31
C THR A 168 -12.50 0.72 30.19
N CYS A 169 -12.30 -0.39 30.91
CA CYS A 169 -13.15 -1.57 30.80
C CYS A 169 -14.40 -1.48 31.68
N PRO A 170 -15.57 -1.96 31.21
CA PRO A 170 -16.75 -2.11 32.04
C PRO A 170 -16.53 -3.14 33.15
N GLN A 171 -17.37 -3.11 34.18
CA GLN A 171 -17.30 -4.08 35.28
C GLN A 171 -17.36 -5.52 34.73
N GLY A 172 -16.45 -6.38 35.19
CA GLY A 172 -16.35 -7.76 34.72
C GLY A 172 -15.49 -7.95 33.48
N PHE A 173 -14.89 -6.90 32.90
CA PHE A 173 -13.95 -7.03 31.78
C PHE A 173 -12.56 -6.51 32.14
N TYR A 174 -11.54 -7.18 31.60
CA TYR A 174 -10.14 -6.93 31.90
C TYR A 174 -9.26 -7.10 30.65
N GLY A 175 -7.98 -6.77 30.77
CA GLY A 175 -7.03 -6.78 29.66
C GLY A 175 -6.81 -5.39 29.06
N LYS A 176 -5.79 -5.25 28.22
CA LYS A 176 -5.43 -3.95 27.62
C LYS A 176 -6.55 -3.41 26.73
N ASN A 177 -7.30 -4.31 26.10
CA ASN A 177 -8.36 -4.00 25.16
C ASN A 177 -9.72 -4.49 25.68
N CYS A 178 -9.86 -4.76 26.99
CA CYS A 178 -11.09 -5.30 27.59
C CYS A 178 -11.55 -6.64 26.99
N GLU A 179 -10.60 -7.43 26.48
CA GLU A 179 -10.84 -8.68 25.78
C GLU A 179 -11.18 -9.85 26.71
N VAL A 180 -10.80 -9.75 27.99
CA VAL A 180 -11.01 -10.81 28.98
C VAL A 180 -12.32 -10.55 29.70
N SER A 181 -13.28 -11.47 29.58
CA SER A 181 -14.49 -11.49 30.39
C SER A 181 -14.25 -12.31 31.67
N ALA A 182 -14.49 -11.71 32.83
CA ALA A 182 -14.58 -12.40 34.10
C ALA A 182 -16.00 -12.98 34.23
N MET A 183 -16.14 -14.27 33.93
CA MET A 183 -17.29 -15.03 34.40
C MET A 183 -17.28 -15.02 35.93
N THR A 184 -18.40 -14.60 36.53
CA THR A 184 -18.58 -14.56 37.99
C THR A 184 -19.53 -15.65 38.44
N CYS A 185 -19.71 -15.82 39.74
CA CYS A 185 -20.71 -16.78 40.23
C CYS A 185 -22.15 -16.33 39.92
N ALA A 186 -22.40 -15.04 39.66
CA ALA A 186 -23.70 -14.53 39.26
C ALA A 186 -24.14 -15.08 37.88
N ASP A 187 -23.19 -15.42 37.01
CA ASP A 187 -23.45 -15.94 35.67
C ASP A 187 -23.77 -17.45 35.66
N GLY A 188 -23.79 -18.10 36.84
CA GLY A 188 -24.06 -19.52 37.01
C GLY A 188 -23.10 -20.45 36.26
N PRO A 189 -21.76 -20.28 36.35
CA PRO A 189 -20.81 -21.03 35.55
C PRO A 189 -20.66 -22.50 35.99
N CYS A 190 -21.15 -22.87 37.17
CA CYS A 190 -21.07 -24.23 37.71
C CYS A 190 -22.32 -25.05 37.34
N PHE A 191 -22.14 -26.04 36.46
CA PHE A 191 -23.21 -26.91 35.99
C PHE A 191 -23.57 -28.02 37.01
N ASN A 192 -24.67 -28.71 36.75
CA ASN A 192 -25.07 -29.95 37.45
C ASN A 192 -25.21 -29.81 38.97
N GLY A 193 -25.60 -28.63 39.46
CA GLY A 193 -25.75 -28.34 40.88
C GLY A 193 -24.43 -28.10 41.63
N GLY A 194 -23.34 -27.78 40.91
CA GLY A 194 -22.09 -27.34 41.53
C GLY A 194 -22.24 -26.05 42.32
N THR A 195 -21.58 -25.96 43.47
CA THR A 195 -21.54 -24.74 44.28
C THR A 195 -20.45 -23.81 43.75
N CYS A 196 -20.81 -22.58 43.38
CA CYS A 196 -19.85 -21.61 42.91
C CYS A 196 -19.24 -20.83 44.09
N GLU A 197 -17.92 -20.68 44.10
CA GLU A 197 -17.17 -19.87 45.07
C GLU A 197 -16.41 -18.76 44.34
N GLU A 198 -16.68 -17.50 44.69
CA GLU A 198 -15.94 -16.37 44.14
C GLU A 198 -14.51 -16.32 44.67
N LYS A 199 -13.58 -15.94 43.80
CA LYS A 199 -12.16 -15.68 44.09
C LYS A 199 -11.83 -14.23 43.74
N HIS A 200 -10.70 -13.74 44.24
CA HIS A 200 -10.22 -12.39 43.94
C HIS A 200 -10.06 -12.16 42.41
N LEU A 201 -10.35 -10.93 41.96
CA LEU A 201 -10.23 -10.45 40.57
C LEU A 201 -11.21 -11.08 39.56
N GLY A 202 -12.44 -11.38 39.97
CA GLY A 202 -13.48 -11.90 39.05
C GLY A 202 -13.20 -13.33 38.58
N ARG A 203 -12.42 -14.09 39.34
CA ARG A 203 -12.27 -15.54 39.15
C ARG A 203 -13.32 -16.27 39.98
N TYR A 204 -13.68 -17.46 39.54
CA TYR A 204 -14.53 -18.38 40.30
C TYR A 204 -13.87 -19.75 40.43
N THR A 205 -14.37 -20.56 41.34
CA THR A 205 -14.07 -21.98 41.43
C THR A 205 -15.36 -22.74 41.70
N CYS A 206 -15.60 -23.82 40.96
CA CYS A 206 -16.76 -24.66 41.18
C CYS A 206 -16.41 -25.84 42.10
N ARG A 207 -17.19 -26.00 43.16
CA ARG A 207 -17.17 -27.20 43.99
C ARG A 207 -18.21 -28.19 43.47
N CYS A 208 -17.72 -29.23 42.81
CA CYS A 208 -18.58 -30.18 42.12
C CYS A 208 -19.23 -31.22 43.06
N PRO A 209 -20.46 -31.68 42.76
CA PRO A 209 -21.07 -32.80 43.44
C PRO A 209 -20.28 -34.11 43.20
N VAL A 210 -20.46 -35.10 44.08
CA VAL A 210 -19.73 -36.40 44.07
C VAL A 210 -19.84 -37.25 42.79
N SER A 211 -20.66 -36.81 41.83
CA SER A 211 -20.94 -37.48 40.56
C SER A 211 -20.46 -36.68 39.35
N TYR A 212 -19.83 -35.51 39.54
CA TYR A 212 -19.38 -34.63 38.46
C TYR A 212 -17.97 -34.09 38.71
N HIS A 213 -17.22 -33.83 37.64
CA HIS A 213 -15.88 -33.24 37.65
C HIS A 213 -15.72 -32.27 36.46
N GLY A 214 -14.55 -31.66 36.36
CA GLY A 214 -14.27 -30.58 35.41
C GLY A 214 -14.29 -29.22 36.10
N SER A 215 -13.73 -28.20 35.45
CA SER A 215 -13.60 -26.85 36.03
C SER A 215 -14.95 -26.23 36.36
N ASN A 216 -15.99 -26.63 35.61
CA ASN A 216 -17.35 -26.12 35.71
C ASN A 216 -18.36 -27.24 36.06
N CYS A 217 -17.88 -28.38 36.54
CA CYS A 217 -18.69 -29.56 36.85
C CYS A 217 -19.48 -30.12 35.65
N GLU A 218 -18.94 -29.91 34.45
CA GLU A 218 -19.60 -30.23 33.18
C GLU A 218 -19.54 -31.73 32.82
N LYS A 219 -18.62 -32.49 33.44
CA LYS A 219 -18.39 -33.90 33.12
C LYS A 219 -18.92 -34.81 34.22
N LYS A 220 -19.68 -35.84 33.87
CA LYS A 220 -20.07 -36.90 34.82
C LYS A 220 -18.84 -37.73 35.20
N ILE A 221 -18.66 -38.03 36.49
CA ILE A 221 -17.60 -38.93 36.94
C ILE A 221 -17.97 -40.35 36.53
N ASP A 222 -17.13 -40.94 35.69
CA ASP A 222 -17.20 -42.36 35.40
C ASP A 222 -16.30 -43.13 36.36
N ARG A 223 -16.90 -43.66 37.44
CA ARG A 223 -16.21 -44.47 38.44
C ARG A 223 -15.72 -45.82 37.89
N CYS A 224 -16.14 -46.20 36.69
CA CYS A 224 -15.70 -47.41 36.00
C CYS A 224 -14.50 -47.14 35.07
N SER A 225 -14.19 -45.88 34.77
CA SER A 225 -13.12 -45.52 33.82
C SER A 225 -11.72 -45.96 34.31
N SER A 226 -11.50 -46.03 35.62
CA SER A 226 -10.26 -46.57 36.22
C SER A 226 -10.34 -48.07 36.55
N ASN A 227 -11.37 -48.79 36.07
CA ASN A 227 -11.59 -50.23 36.30
C ASN A 227 -11.44 -50.73 37.77
N PRO A 228 -12.00 -50.06 38.79
CA PRO A 228 -11.92 -50.52 40.19
C PRO A 228 -12.90 -51.67 40.53
N CYS A 229 -13.25 -52.50 39.54
CA CYS A 229 -14.32 -53.49 39.61
C CYS A 229 -13.97 -54.61 40.61
N LEU A 230 -14.75 -54.76 41.69
CA LEU A 230 -14.77 -55.97 42.51
C LEU A 230 -15.95 -56.84 42.04
N ASN A 231 -15.66 -58.04 41.54
CA ASN A 231 -16.64 -59.03 41.05
C ASN A 231 -17.57 -58.53 39.92
N GLY A 232 -17.03 -57.76 38.97
CA GLY A 232 -17.73 -57.42 37.71
C GLY A 232 -18.90 -56.44 37.82
N LYS A 233 -19.10 -55.80 38.98
CA LYS A 233 -20.12 -54.74 39.16
C LYS A 233 -19.45 -53.43 39.57
N CYS A 234 -19.79 -52.35 38.88
CA CYS A 234 -19.36 -51.02 39.30
C CYS A 234 -20.08 -50.60 40.59
N PRO A 235 -19.36 -50.06 41.59
CA PRO A 235 -19.97 -49.66 42.85
C PRO A 235 -20.91 -48.48 42.64
N SER A 236 -22.18 -48.67 43.02
CA SER A 236 -23.22 -47.64 42.98
C SER A 236 -23.00 -46.55 44.05
N PRO A 237 -23.65 -45.37 43.91
CA PRO A 237 -23.35 -44.19 44.73
C PRO A 237 -23.59 -44.33 46.25
N LEU A 238 -24.24 -45.40 46.70
CA LEU A 238 -24.73 -45.58 48.08
C LEU A 238 -24.17 -46.84 48.78
N GLY A 239 -23.04 -47.37 48.31
CA GLY A 239 -22.31 -48.44 49.01
C GLY A 239 -21.44 -47.90 50.14
N VAL A 240 -22.04 -47.74 51.33
CA VAL A 240 -21.34 -47.45 52.59
C VAL A 240 -20.18 -48.44 52.78
N LEU A 241 -18.95 -47.94 52.86
CA LEU A 241 -17.82 -48.70 53.42
C LEU A 241 -18.21 -49.14 54.83
N PRO A 242 -18.32 -50.45 55.14
CA PRO A 242 -18.49 -50.87 56.52
C PRO A 242 -17.23 -50.46 57.28
N ARG A 243 -17.38 -49.55 58.24
CA ARG A 243 -16.32 -49.18 59.20
C ARG A 243 -15.77 -50.48 59.81
N HIS A 244 -14.48 -50.72 59.60
CA HIS A 244 -13.72 -51.72 60.33
C HIS A 244 -13.94 -51.53 61.84
N LYS A 245 -14.52 -52.53 62.52
CA LYS A 245 -14.36 -52.67 63.98
C LYS A 245 -12.91 -53.09 64.25
N PRO A 246 -12.21 -52.46 65.23
CA PRO A 246 -10.89 -52.91 65.62
C PRO A 246 -11.00 -54.24 66.38
N GLY A 247 -10.15 -55.20 66.01
CA GLY A 247 -10.13 -56.55 66.56
C GLY A 247 -9.75 -56.60 68.04
N ARG A 248 -10.30 -57.61 68.74
CA ARG A 248 -9.80 -58.08 70.04
C ARG A 248 -8.61 -59.01 69.78
N PRO A 249 -7.49 -58.91 70.52
CA PRO A 249 -6.40 -59.85 70.39
C PRO A 249 -6.67 -61.14 71.19
N VAL A 250 -5.90 -62.17 70.86
CA VAL A 250 -5.78 -63.50 71.49
C VAL A 250 -5.72 -63.40 73.01
#